data_AF-A0A9E2B8M0-F1
#
_entry.id   AF-A0A9E2B8M0-F1
#
_cell.length_a   1.000
_cell.length_b   1.000
_cell.length_c   1.000
_cell.angle_alpha   90.00
_cell.angle_beta   90.00
_cell.angle_gamma   90.00
#
_symmetry.space_group_name_H-M   'P 1'
#
loop_
_entity.id
_entity.type
_entity.pdbx_description
1 polymer ?
#
loop_
_entity_poly.entity_id
_entity_poly.type
_entity_poly.pdbx_seq_one_letter_code
_entity_poly.pdbx_strand_id
1 'polypeptide(L)' 'QSFLQLQTDISAVEADIQFARRYYNGAVRNLNTRIESFPDLVIARLFNYEPAQYFEFEEIGP' A
#
# COMPACT_ATOMS: atom_id res chain seq x y z
N GLN A 1 -7.86 -14.46 -32.03
CA GLN A 1 -8.79 -14.44 -30.87
C GLN A 1 -8.08 -14.75 -29.54
N SER A 2 -7.17 -15.73 -29.46
CA SER A 2 -6.45 -16.06 -28.20
C SER A 2 -5.63 -14.92 -27.57
N PHE A 3 -4.99 -14.08 -28.38
CA PHE A 3 -4.10 -13.00 -27.88
C PHE A 3 -4.87 -11.83 -27.23
N LEU A 4 -6.04 -11.48 -27.78
CA LEU A 4 -6.89 -10.42 -27.22
C LEU A 4 -7.48 -10.83 -25.86
N GLN A 5 -7.79 -12.11 -25.68
CA GLN A 5 -8.24 -12.63 -24.39
C GLN A 5 -7.13 -12.51 -23.34
N LEU A 6 -5.92 -12.98 -23.67
CA LEU A 6 -4.77 -12.87 -22.76
C LEU A 6 -4.47 -11.41 -22.37
N GLN A 7 -4.53 -10.47 -23.33
CA GLN A 7 -4.33 -9.05 -23.03
C GLN A 7 -5.40 -8.53 -22.05
N THR A 8 -6.66 -8.93 -22.23
CA THR A 8 -7.77 -8.56 -21.33
C THR A 8 -7.54 -9.13 -19.93
N ASP A 9 -7.10 -10.38 -19.83
CA ASP A 9 -6.83 -11.05 -18.56
C ASP A 9 -5.66 -10.38 -17.82
N ILE A 10 -4.59 -10.02 -18.54
CA ILE A 10 -3.45 -9.27 -17.96
C ILE A 10 -3.92 -7.91 -17.44
N SER A 11 -4.71 -7.16 -18.22
CA SER A 11 -5.23 -5.87 -17.77
C SER A 11 -6.12 -5.99 -16.53
N ALA A 12 -6.89 -7.07 -16.40
CA ALA A 12 -7.67 -7.34 -15.20
C ALA A 12 -6.77 -7.59 -13.98
N VAL A 13 -5.73 -8.42 -14.14
CA VAL A 13 -4.75 -8.69 -13.08
C VAL A 13 -3.99 -7.43 -12.67
N GLU A 14 -3.60 -6.57 -13.63
CA GLU A 14 -2.96 -5.29 -13.34
C GLU A 14 -3.88 -4.36 -12.53
N ALA A 15 -5.17 -4.30 -12.87
CA ALA A 15 -6.14 -3.52 -12.12
C ALA A 15 -6.28 -4.01 -10.67
N ASP A 16 -6.30 -5.34 -10.47
CA ASP A 16 -6.35 -5.95 -9.13
C ASP A 16 -5.08 -5.65 -8.32
N ILE A 17 -3.90 -5.75 -8.93
CA ILE A 17 -2.63 -5.41 -8.29
C ILE A 17 -2.61 -3.92 -7.88
N GLN A 18 -3.06 -3.03 -8.76
CA GLN A 18 -3.14 -1.60 -8.46
C GLN A 18 -4.14 -1.32 -7.32
N PHE A 19 -5.28 -2.01 -7.30
CA PHE A 19 -6.24 -1.90 -6.22
C PHE A 19 -5.63 -2.36 -4.88
N ALA A 20 -5.02 -3.54 -4.85
CA ALA A 20 -4.38 -4.09 -3.65
C ALA A 20 -3.30 -3.14 -3.10
N ARG A 21 -2.49 -2.54 -3.99
CA ARG A 21 -1.52 -1.50 -3.61
C ARG A 21 -2.17 -0.30 -2.93
N ARG A 22 -3.18 0.30 -3.58
CA ARG A 22 -3.86 1.48 -3.02
C ARG A 22 -4.50 1.17 -1.68
N TYR A 23 -5.07 -0.02 -1.53
CA TYR A 23 -5.66 -0.49 -0.28
C TYR A 23 -4.61 -0.60 0.83
N TYR A 24 -3.49 -1.30 0.56
CA TYR A 24 -2.39 -1.43 1.51
C TYR A 24 -1.83 -0.06 1.91
N ASN A 25 -1.52 0.80 0.93
CA ASN A 25 -0.99 2.13 1.20
C ASN A 25 -1.99 3.00 1.96
N GLY A 26 -3.30 2.87 1.70
CA GLY A 26 -4.34 3.53 2.48
C GLY A 26 -4.34 3.08 3.95
N ALA A 27 -4.20 1.77 4.20
CA ALA A 27 -4.10 1.23 5.55
C ALA A 27 -2.84 1.71 6.29
N VAL A 28 -1.68 1.68 5.61
CA VAL A 28 -0.41 2.20 6.13
C VAL A 28 -0.52 3.68 6.48
N ARG A 29 -1.10 4.49 5.59
CA ARG A 29 -1.31 5.92 5.85
C ARG A 29 -2.14 6.15 7.10
N ASN A 30 -3.24 5.41 7.25
CA ASN A 30 -4.12 5.53 8.42
C ASN A 30 -3.39 5.12 9.69
N LEU A 31 -2.63 4.02 9.65
CA LEU A 31 -1.80 3.58 10.78
C LEU A 31 -0.79 4.65 11.17
N ASN A 32 0.01 5.13 10.22
CA ASN A 32 1.07 6.11 10.47
C ASN A 32 0.50 7.42 11.03
N THR A 33 -0.57 7.93 10.41
CA THR A 33 -1.29 9.11 10.93
C THR A 33 -1.77 8.89 12.37
N ARG A 34 -2.30 7.70 12.66
CA ARG A 34 -2.86 7.37 13.97
C ARG A 34 -1.78 7.29 15.05
N ILE A 35 -0.68 6.59 14.80
CA ILE A 35 0.42 6.47 15.79
C ILE A 35 1.17 7.80 16.00
N GLU A 36 1.04 8.74 15.08
CA GLU A 36 1.59 10.11 15.23
C GLU A 36 0.61 11.10 15.88
N SER A 37 -0.67 10.74 16.00
CA SER A 37 -1.72 11.61 16.54
C SER A 37 -1.97 11.37 18.03
N PHE A 38 -2.27 12.42 18.79
CA PHE A 38 -2.72 12.30 20.17
C PHE A 38 -4.16 11.70 20.23
N PRO A 39 -4.48 10.81 21.17
CA PRO A 39 -3.65 10.30 22.28
C PRO A 39 -2.77 9.10 21.92
N ASP A 40 -3.00 8.48 20.76
CA ASP A 40 -2.37 7.22 20.35
C ASP A 40 -0.84 7.31 20.26
N LEU A 41 -0.27 8.48 19.98
CA LEU A 41 1.17 8.77 20.05
C LEU A 41 1.81 8.38 21.39
N VAL A 42 1.10 8.56 22.50
CA VAL A 42 1.62 8.22 23.83
C VAL A 42 1.75 6.71 23.95
N ILE A 43 0.69 5.98 23.61
CA ILE A 43 0.67 4.51 23.65
C ILE A 43 1.70 3.96 22.65
N ALA A 44 1.75 4.50 21.43
CA ALA A 44 2.69 4.11 20.39
C ALA A 44 4.15 4.22 20.87
N ARG A 45 4.52 5.32 21.54
CA ARG A 45 5.86 5.50 22.11
C ARG A 45 6.15 4.55 23.27
N LEU A 46 5.17 4.31 24.16
CA LEU A 46 5.37 3.36 25.28
C LEU A 46 5.63 1.93 24.78
N PHE A 47 4.99 1.53 23.68
CA PHE A 47 5.12 0.18 23.10
C PHE A 47 6.08 0.12 21.90
N ASN A 48 6.83 1.19 21.61
CA ASN A 48 7.75 1.31 20.47
C ASN A 48 7.12 0.92 19.12
N TYR A 49 5.90 1.39 18.85
CA TYR A 49 5.30 1.28 17.52
C TYR A 49 6.02 2.21 16.53
N GLU A 50 6.42 1.66 15.39
CA GLU A 50 7.06 2.39 14.30
C GLU A 50 6.12 2.56 13.09
N PRO A 51 6.29 3.63 12.29
CA PRO A 51 5.57 3.80 11.04
C PRO A 51 5.81 2.63 10.07
N ALA A 52 4.75 2.15 9.45
CA ALA A 52 4.85 1.17 8.37
C ALA A 52 5.28 1.85 7.07
N GLN A 53 5.99 1.12 6.22
CA GLN A 53 6.43 1.62 4.91
C GLN A 53 5.33 1.46 3.86
N TYR A 54 5.24 2.41 2.93
CA TYR A 54 4.37 2.27 1.77
C TYR A 54 4.91 1.21 0.81
N PHE A 55 3.98 0.50 0.16
CA PHE A 55 4.32 -0.38 -0.94
C PHE A 55 4.40 0.42 -2.23
N GLU A 56 5.63 0.68 -2.65
CA GLU A 56 5.96 1.37 -3.89
C GLU A 56 6.89 0.46 -4.70
N PHE A 57 6.78 0.52 -6.03
CA PHE A 57 7.83 -0.11 -6.83
C PHE A 57 9.06 0.79 -6.73
N GLU A 58 10.21 0.21 -6.40
CA GLU A 58 11.49 0.90 -6.60
C GLU A 58 11.50 1.35 -8.07
N GLU A 59 11.51 2.66 -8.28
CA GLU A 59 11.77 3.22 -9.59
C GLU A 59 13.23 2.89 -9.87
N ILE A 60 13.48 1.74 -10.52
CA ILE A 60 14.77 1.46 -11.11
C ILE A 60 14.91 2.53 -12.20
N GLY A 61 15.58 3.63 -11.85
CA GLY A 61 15.89 4.71 -12.77
C GLY A 61 16.65 4.20 -14.00
N PRO A 62 16.75 5.02 -15.06
CA PRO A 62 17.27 4.61 -16.36
C PRO A 62 18.65 3.94 -16.30
#